data_AF-A0A0N0MEN7-F1
#
_entry.id   AF-A0A0N0MEN7-F1
#
_cell.length_a   1.000
_cell.length_b   1.000
_cell.length_c   1.000
_cell.angle_alpha   90.00
_cell.angle_beta   90.00
_cell.angle_gamma   90.00
#
_symmetry.space_group_name_H-M   'P 1'
#
loop_
_entity.id
_entity.type
_entity.pdbx_description
1 polymer ?
#
loop_
_entity_poly.entity_id
_entity_poly.type
_entity_poly.pdbx_seq_one_letter_code
_entity_poly.pdbx_strand_id
1 'polypeptide(L)'
;MQSILGALATLRDNNVPTPDGGVYHCYLDNAQLLGLFRDEDFKLLYRGQYGSDTYQTGQIFDLLGVRFIPTTEAPQQSSLGAGNIHRAIICGQGALIEGDYANIGTHYAPLLDGGELTDVDGVCMITRPALDRLAQIIAQSWSWIGGFALPTDLTADTSVIPTATNSYLKRGVVIESLGAGA
;
A
#
# COMPACT_ATOMS: atom_id res chain seq x y z
N MET A 1 -2.72 -20.31 0.31
CA MET A 1 -2.96 -20.06 1.75
C MET A 1 -1.67 -19.75 2.52
N GLN A 2 -0.62 -20.56 2.38
CA GLN A 2 0.64 -20.40 3.12
C GLN A 2 1.28 -19.00 2.99
N SER A 3 1.28 -18.40 1.79
CA SER A 3 1.87 -17.08 1.57
C SER A 3 1.18 -15.96 2.37
N ILE A 4 -0.13 -16.09 2.62
CA ILE A 4 -0.91 -15.12 3.42
C ILE A 4 -0.54 -15.24 4.90
N LEU A 5 -0.38 -16.46 5.41
CA LEU A 5 0.07 -16.71 6.78
C LEU A 5 1.50 -16.22 7.00
N GLY A 6 2.40 -16.40 6.02
CA GLY A 6 3.77 -15.85 6.07
C GLY A 6 3.79 -14.32 6.09
N ALA A 7 2.93 -13.67 5.30
CA ALA A 7 2.77 -12.22 5.31
C ALA A 7 2.23 -11.70 6.66
N LEU A 8 1.22 -12.37 7.23
CA LEU A 8 0.70 -12.08 8.56
C LEU A 8 1.77 -12.23 9.65
N ALA A 9 2.58 -13.29 9.58
CA ALA A 9 3.68 -13.49 10.51
C ALA A 9 4.67 -12.33 10.45
N THR A 10 5.06 -11.92 9.24
CA THR A 10 5.96 -10.77 9.03
C THR A 10 5.40 -9.47 9.62
N LEU A 11 4.11 -9.19 9.42
CA LEU A 11 3.46 -8.00 9.99
C LEU A 11 3.40 -8.05 11.52
N ARG A 12 3.12 -9.22 12.09
CA ARG A 12 3.06 -9.42 13.55
C ARG A 12 4.44 -9.37 14.19
N ASP A 13 5.46 -9.91 13.52
CA ASP A 13 6.86 -9.88 13.98
C ASP A 13 7.39 -8.45 14.06
N ASN A 14 6.93 -7.58 13.16
CA ASN A 14 7.17 -6.14 13.17
C ASN A 14 6.21 -5.36 14.09
N ASN A 15 5.37 -6.04 14.88
CA ASN A 15 4.38 -5.46 15.77
C ASN A 15 3.45 -4.43 15.10
N VAL A 16 3.09 -4.66 13.84
CA VAL A 16 2.19 -3.76 13.11
C VAL A 16 0.78 -3.92 13.67
N PRO A 17 0.10 -2.85 14.09
CA PRO A 17 -1.26 -2.97 14.61
C PRO A 17 -2.27 -3.25 13.49
N THR A 18 -3.39 -3.90 13.83
CA THR A 18 -4.49 -4.12 12.89
C THR A 18 -5.30 -2.83 12.68
N PRO A 19 -5.78 -2.56 11.45
CA PRO A 19 -6.76 -1.50 11.16
C PRO A 19 -8.05 -1.60 12.00
N ASP A 20 -8.88 -0.55 11.94
CA ASP A 20 -10.20 -0.56 12.56
C ASP A 20 -11.03 -1.75 12.03
N GLY A 21 -11.65 -2.50 12.93
CA GLY A 21 -12.25 -3.80 12.63
C GLY A 21 -11.36 -5.04 12.94
N GLY A 22 -10.14 -4.84 13.44
CA GLY A 22 -9.35 -5.91 14.10
C GLY A 22 -8.76 -6.97 13.17
N VAL A 23 -8.79 -6.76 11.85
CA VAL A 23 -8.25 -7.66 10.83
C VAL A 23 -7.35 -6.88 9.87
N TYR A 24 -6.32 -7.53 9.34
CA TYR A 24 -5.46 -6.92 8.31
C TYR A 24 -6.21 -6.81 6.98
N HIS A 25 -5.88 -5.83 6.15
CA HIS A 25 -6.53 -5.68 4.85
C HIS A 25 -5.64 -6.22 3.75
N CYS A 26 -6.21 -7.00 2.83
CA CYS A 26 -5.54 -7.50 1.63
C CYS A 26 -6.23 -6.92 0.40
N TYR A 27 -5.51 -6.09 -0.34
CA TYR A 27 -5.93 -5.59 -1.64
C TYR A 27 -5.38 -6.52 -2.71
N LEU A 28 -6.27 -7.12 -3.50
CA LEU A 28 -5.92 -8.08 -4.52
C LEU A 28 -6.79 -7.88 -5.75
N ASP A 29 -6.33 -8.38 -6.89
CA ASP A 29 -7.12 -8.38 -8.10
C ASP A 29 -8.04 -9.60 -8.19
N ASN A 30 -8.95 -9.55 -9.16
CA ASN A 30 -9.94 -10.61 -9.36
C ASN A 30 -9.28 -11.95 -9.75
N ALA A 31 -8.15 -11.93 -10.47
CA ALA A 31 -7.44 -13.15 -10.88
C ALA A 31 -6.74 -13.83 -9.69
N GLN A 32 -6.16 -13.06 -8.76
CA GLN A 32 -5.62 -13.60 -7.51
C GLN A 32 -6.70 -14.14 -6.60
N LEU A 33 -7.86 -13.47 -6.54
CA LEU A 33 -9.00 -13.93 -5.75
C LEU A 33 -9.47 -15.30 -6.24
N LEU A 34 -9.59 -15.49 -7.56
CA LEU A 34 -9.89 -16.80 -8.15
C LEU A 34 -8.81 -17.85 -7.82
N GLY A 35 -7.54 -17.44 -7.71
CA GLY A 35 -6.45 -18.29 -7.25
C GLY A 35 -6.68 -18.89 -5.86
N LEU A 36 -7.32 -18.16 -4.95
CA LEU A 36 -7.68 -18.67 -3.62
C LEU A 36 -8.66 -19.84 -3.70
N PHE A 37 -9.62 -19.78 -4.61
CA PHE A 37 -10.56 -20.87 -4.84
C PHE A 37 -9.93 -22.09 -5.52
N ARG A 38 -8.72 -21.96 -6.11
CA ARG A 38 -7.97 -23.10 -6.66
C ARG A 38 -7.21 -23.87 -5.59
N ASP A 39 -6.81 -23.20 -4.51
CA ASP A 39 -6.04 -23.73 -3.39
C ASP A 39 -6.77 -24.89 -2.69
N GLU A 40 -6.04 -25.99 -2.43
CA GLU A 40 -6.60 -27.20 -1.83
C GLU A 40 -7.00 -26.98 -0.37
N ASP A 41 -6.19 -26.26 0.41
CA ASP A 41 -6.47 -25.98 1.82
C ASP A 41 -7.74 -25.12 1.95
N PHE A 42 -7.92 -24.16 1.04
CA PHE A 42 -9.14 -23.36 0.99
C PHE A 42 -10.36 -24.22 0.67
N LYS A 43 -10.27 -25.15 -0.29
CA LYS A 43 -11.38 -26.08 -0.59
C LYS A 43 -11.70 -27.02 0.57
N LEU A 44 -10.67 -27.49 1.27
CA LEU A 44 -10.84 -28.37 2.43
C LEU A 44 -11.52 -27.64 3.59
N LEU A 45 -11.24 -26.35 3.80
CA LEU A 45 -11.86 -25.53 4.84
C LEU A 45 -13.39 -25.51 4.75
N TYR A 46 -13.91 -25.43 3.53
CA TYR A 46 -15.36 -25.36 3.27
C TYR A 46 -15.99 -26.71 2.94
N ARG A 47 -15.22 -27.81 3.03
CA ARG A 47 -15.73 -29.15 2.74
C ARG A 47 -16.75 -29.57 3.78
N GLY A 48 -17.96 -29.92 3.34
CA GLY A 48 -19.07 -30.31 4.22
C GLY A 48 -19.93 -29.14 4.69
N GLN A 49 -19.56 -27.90 4.39
CA GLN A 49 -20.37 -26.72 4.64
C GLN A 49 -21.28 -26.44 3.42
N TYR A 50 -22.29 -27.30 3.25
CA TYR A 50 -23.24 -27.17 2.14
C TYR A 50 -23.99 -25.84 2.23
N GLY A 51 -23.97 -25.05 1.15
CA GLY A 51 -24.62 -23.75 1.10
C GLY A 51 -23.84 -22.59 1.71
N SER A 52 -22.51 -22.67 1.80
CA SER A 52 -21.71 -21.51 2.22
C SER A 52 -21.85 -20.34 1.25
N ASP A 53 -22.22 -19.18 1.79
CA ASP A 53 -22.41 -17.93 1.02
C ASP A 53 -21.15 -17.58 0.21
N THR A 54 -19.96 -17.88 0.74
CA THR A 54 -18.66 -17.67 0.08
C THR A 54 -18.54 -18.43 -1.25
N TYR A 55 -19.04 -19.67 -1.33
CA TYR A 55 -19.03 -20.45 -2.58
C TYR A 55 -20.17 -20.07 -3.52
N GLN A 56 -21.29 -19.55 -3.01
CA GLN A 56 -22.40 -19.09 -3.83
C GLN A 56 -22.13 -17.73 -4.49
N THR A 57 -21.53 -16.81 -3.73
CA THR A 57 -21.28 -15.43 -4.17
C THR A 57 -19.90 -15.24 -4.78
N GLY A 58 -18.96 -16.16 -4.52
CA GLY A 58 -17.56 -16.03 -4.93
C GLY A 58 -16.81 -14.91 -4.21
N GLN A 59 -17.40 -14.32 -3.16
CA GLN A 59 -16.77 -13.25 -2.37
C GLN A 59 -16.30 -13.79 -1.02
N ILE A 60 -15.04 -13.49 -0.70
CA ILE A 60 -14.43 -13.78 0.59
C ILE A 60 -14.38 -12.46 1.34
N PHE A 61 -15.06 -12.37 2.49
CA PHE A 61 -15.05 -11.14 3.28
C PHE A 61 -13.88 -11.16 4.26
N ASP A 62 -13.91 -12.07 5.25
CA ASP A 62 -12.88 -12.19 6.28
C ASP A 62 -12.44 -13.66 6.44
N LEU A 63 -11.15 -13.92 6.29
CA LEU A 63 -10.56 -15.26 6.49
C LEU A 63 -9.13 -15.14 7.04
N LEU A 64 -8.76 -16.01 7.99
CA LEU A 64 -7.43 -16.04 8.62
C LEU A 64 -6.98 -14.70 9.27
N GLY A 65 -7.93 -13.88 9.72
CA GLY A 65 -7.62 -12.55 10.28
C GLY A 65 -7.25 -11.51 9.22
N VAL A 66 -7.62 -11.76 7.97
CA VAL A 66 -7.45 -10.86 6.82
C VAL A 66 -8.79 -10.61 6.16
N ARG A 67 -9.09 -9.34 5.88
CA ARG A 67 -10.18 -8.90 5.04
C ARG A 67 -9.73 -8.80 3.59
N PHE A 68 -10.42 -9.48 2.69
CA PHE A 68 -10.09 -9.47 1.27
C PHE A 68 -10.89 -8.38 0.56
N ILE A 69 -10.20 -7.45 -0.08
CA ILE A 69 -10.79 -6.30 -0.78
C ILE A 69 -10.42 -6.43 -2.26
N PRO A 70 -11.34 -6.91 -3.12
CA PRO A 70 -11.09 -7.00 -4.54
C PRO A 70 -11.01 -5.59 -5.16
N THR A 71 -10.01 -5.35 -6.00
CA THR A 71 -9.83 -4.09 -6.73
C THR A 71 -9.37 -4.34 -8.16
N THR A 72 -9.75 -3.47 -9.09
CA THR A 72 -9.27 -3.48 -10.48
C THR A 72 -7.92 -2.78 -10.65
N GLU A 73 -7.51 -1.99 -9.65
CA GLU A 73 -6.31 -1.16 -9.69
C GLU A 73 -5.12 -1.79 -8.96
N ALA A 74 -5.13 -3.12 -8.74
CA ALA A 74 -4.00 -3.79 -8.12
C ALA A 74 -2.78 -3.77 -9.05
N PRO A 75 -1.55 -3.55 -8.54
CA PRO A 75 -0.36 -3.50 -9.37
C PRO A 75 -0.10 -4.83 -10.10
N GLN A 76 0.21 -4.76 -11.39
CA GLN A 76 0.63 -5.90 -12.19
C GLN A 76 2.00 -5.63 -12.82
N GLN A 77 2.81 -6.68 -12.94
CA GLN A 77 4.10 -6.63 -13.63
C GLN A 77 4.13 -7.66 -14.77
N SER A 78 4.63 -7.26 -15.94
CA SER A 78 4.90 -8.20 -17.03
C SER A 78 6.05 -9.14 -16.66
N SER A 79 5.88 -10.44 -16.92
CA SER A 79 6.98 -11.42 -16.82
C SER A 79 7.58 -11.73 -18.18
N LEU A 80 8.81 -12.27 -18.19
CA LEU A 80 9.49 -12.74 -19.40
C LEU A 80 8.94 -14.10 -19.88
N GLY A 81 7.62 -14.26 -19.98
CA GLY A 81 6.97 -15.41 -20.64
C GLY A 81 6.16 -16.35 -19.74
N ALA A 82 5.97 -16.04 -18.46
CA ALA A 82 5.17 -16.85 -17.53
C ALA A 82 3.73 -16.33 -17.32
N GLY A 83 3.34 -15.24 -17.97
CA GLY A 83 2.08 -14.52 -17.73
C GLY A 83 2.25 -13.30 -16.82
N ASN A 84 1.20 -12.50 -16.62
CA ASN A 84 1.29 -11.34 -15.74
C ASN A 84 1.51 -11.78 -14.29
N ILE A 85 2.39 -11.05 -13.58
CA ILE A 85 2.59 -11.21 -12.14
C ILE A 85 1.63 -10.25 -11.46
N HIS A 86 0.76 -10.79 -10.64
CA HIS A 86 -0.23 -10.04 -9.88
C HIS A 86 0.35 -9.80 -8.47
N ARG A 87 0.16 -8.58 -7.96
CA ARG A 87 0.72 -8.16 -6.66
C ARG A 87 -0.40 -7.83 -5.70
N ALA A 88 -0.70 -8.78 -4.81
CA ALA A 88 -1.59 -8.53 -3.70
C ALA A 88 -0.81 -7.80 -2.61
N ILE A 89 -1.44 -6.83 -1.97
CA ILE A 89 -0.82 -6.04 -0.90
C ILE A 89 -1.60 -6.29 0.38
N ILE A 90 -0.93 -6.85 1.38
CA ILE A 90 -1.49 -6.97 2.74
C ILE A 90 -0.92 -5.84 3.57
N CYS A 91 -1.79 -5.10 4.26
CA CYS A 91 -1.39 -3.93 5.02
C CYS A 91 -2.03 -3.88 6.41
N GLY A 92 -1.29 -3.32 7.36
CA GLY A 92 -1.75 -3.02 8.72
C GLY A 92 -2.24 -1.58 8.88
N GLN A 93 -2.44 -1.16 10.13
CA GLN A 93 -2.91 0.18 10.45
C GLN A 93 -1.88 1.25 10.05
N GLY A 94 -2.36 2.35 9.48
CA GLY A 94 -1.49 3.45 9.04
C GLY A 94 -0.58 3.07 7.89
N ALA A 95 -0.97 2.08 7.09
CA ALA A 95 -0.42 1.81 5.77
C ALA A 95 -1.33 2.43 4.70
N LEU A 96 -0.78 2.63 3.51
CA LEU A 96 -1.46 3.32 2.41
C LEU A 96 -2.00 4.69 2.87
N ILE A 97 -1.16 5.40 3.62
CA ILE A 97 -1.47 6.77 4.00
C ILE A 97 -1.27 7.60 2.74
N GLU A 98 -2.35 8.16 2.23
CA GLU A 98 -2.27 9.23 1.27
C GLU A 98 -1.71 10.46 1.99
N GLY A 99 -0.56 10.92 1.52
CA GLY A 99 0.00 12.17 1.99
C GLY A 99 -0.79 13.34 1.42
N ASP A 100 -2.03 13.55 1.89
CA ASP A 100 -2.71 14.83 1.65
C ASP A 100 -2.12 15.85 2.60
N TYR A 101 -1.14 16.60 2.11
CA TYR A 101 -0.69 17.78 2.82
C TYR A 101 -1.63 18.91 2.46
N ALA A 102 -2.76 19.01 3.18
CA ALA A 102 -3.78 20.05 2.98
C ALA A 102 -3.21 21.50 3.00
N ASN A 103 -1.99 21.67 3.52
CA ASN A 103 -1.26 22.94 3.55
C ASN A 103 -0.16 23.04 2.47
N ILE A 104 -0.11 22.18 1.44
CA ILE A 104 1.02 22.18 0.48
C ILE A 104 1.12 23.52 -0.26
N GLY A 105 -0.04 24.09 -0.63
CA GLY A 105 -0.16 25.40 -1.25
C GLY A 105 0.16 26.59 -0.33
N THR A 106 0.41 26.36 0.97
CA THR A 106 0.78 27.43 1.93
C THR A 106 2.05 27.13 2.73
N HIS A 107 2.55 25.89 2.69
CA HIS A 107 3.67 25.42 3.50
C HIS A 107 4.94 26.24 3.29
N TYR A 108 5.20 26.64 2.05
CA TYR A 108 6.37 27.41 1.67
C TYR A 108 6.17 28.93 1.76
N ALA A 109 4.95 29.41 2.00
CA ALA A 109 4.64 30.84 2.07
C ALA A 109 5.50 31.61 3.11
N PRO A 110 5.75 31.09 4.32
CA PRO A 110 6.62 31.76 5.29
C PRO A 110 8.11 31.81 4.87
N LEU A 111 8.52 30.97 3.92
CA LEU A 111 9.90 30.86 3.45
C LEU A 111 10.14 31.68 2.17
N LEU A 112 9.09 32.24 1.58
CA LEU A 112 9.13 33.06 0.39
C LEU A 112 9.32 34.53 0.78
N ASP A 113 10.58 34.96 0.86
CA ASP A 113 10.96 36.36 1.07
C ASP A 113 10.68 37.19 -0.21
N GLY A 114 9.41 37.46 -0.49
CA GLY A 114 8.96 38.19 -1.69
C GLY A 114 8.85 37.35 -2.97
N GLY A 115 8.85 36.03 -2.85
CA GLY A 115 8.56 35.10 -3.95
C GLY A 115 7.07 34.78 -4.12
N GLU A 116 6.74 34.01 -5.15
CA GLU A 116 5.37 33.57 -5.46
C GLU A 116 5.21 32.07 -5.22
N LEU A 117 4.04 31.68 -4.71
CA LEU A 117 3.62 30.30 -4.51
C LEU A 117 2.33 30.06 -5.29
N THR A 118 2.33 29.08 -6.19
CA THR A 118 1.11 28.67 -6.91
C THR A 118 0.93 27.16 -6.79
N ASP A 119 -0.27 26.73 -6.40
CA ASP A 119 -0.64 25.31 -6.39
C ASP A 119 -1.40 25.01 -7.68
N VAL A 120 -0.89 24.04 -8.45
CA VAL A 120 -1.50 23.58 -9.71
C VAL A 120 -1.67 22.07 -9.62
N ASP A 121 -2.91 21.61 -9.51
CA ASP A 121 -3.28 20.19 -9.48
C ASP A 121 -2.50 19.37 -8.42
N GLY A 122 -2.26 19.95 -7.23
CA GLY A 122 -1.53 19.31 -6.13
C GLY A 122 -0.01 19.37 -6.25
N VAL A 123 0.50 20.04 -7.29
CA VAL A 123 1.92 20.37 -7.45
C VAL A 123 2.12 21.83 -7.04
N CYS A 124 2.90 22.01 -5.97
CA CYS A 124 3.27 23.31 -5.46
C CYS A 124 4.45 23.89 -6.25
N MET A 125 4.19 24.94 -7.02
CA MET A 125 5.16 25.71 -7.78
C MET A 125 5.67 26.88 -6.93
N ILE A 126 6.97 26.90 -6.69
CA ILE A 126 7.64 27.84 -5.79
C ILE A 126 8.59 28.69 -6.63
N THR A 127 8.23 29.95 -6.83
CA THR A 127 9.04 30.95 -7.56
C THR A 127 9.74 31.83 -6.54
N ARG A 128 11.07 31.73 -6.44
CA ARG A 128 11.87 32.56 -5.53
C ARG A 128 12.11 33.95 -6.12
N PRO A 129 12.31 34.99 -5.29
CA PRO A 129 12.71 36.32 -5.78
C PRO A 129 13.99 36.23 -6.61
N ALA A 130 14.19 37.20 -7.49
CA ALA A 130 15.35 37.19 -8.38
C ALA A 130 16.67 37.26 -7.60
N LEU A 131 17.64 36.46 -8.04
CA LEU A 131 18.89 36.25 -7.32
C LEU A 131 19.91 37.37 -7.59
N ASP A 132 19.72 38.08 -8.71
CA ASP A 132 20.55 39.19 -9.15
C ASP A 132 19.83 40.54 -9.02
N ARG A 133 20.61 41.62 -8.89
CA ARG A 133 20.08 42.98 -8.71
C ARG A 133 19.27 43.48 -9.91
N LEU A 134 19.54 42.98 -11.12
CA LEU A 134 18.83 43.37 -12.34
C LEU A 134 17.55 42.54 -12.56
N ALA A 135 17.28 41.59 -11.67
CA ALA A 135 16.15 40.68 -11.71
C ALA A 135 16.05 39.83 -13.00
N GLN A 136 17.19 39.45 -13.57
CA GLN A 136 17.27 38.67 -14.81
C GLN A 136 17.24 37.15 -14.57
N ILE A 137 17.60 36.70 -13.39
CA ILE A 137 17.72 35.28 -13.04
C ILE A 137 16.75 34.96 -11.91
N ILE A 138 15.76 34.13 -12.24
CA ILE A 138 14.72 33.66 -11.32
C ILE A 138 14.87 32.15 -11.17
N ALA A 139 14.74 31.66 -9.94
CA ALA A 139 14.75 30.23 -9.63
C ALA A 139 13.33 29.76 -9.33
N GLN A 140 12.86 28.79 -10.12
CA GLN A 140 11.60 28.10 -9.89
C GLN A 140 11.88 26.66 -9.48
N SER A 141 11.26 26.22 -8.38
CA SER A 141 11.29 24.85 -7.91
C SER A 141 9.87 24.33 -7.76
N TRP A 142 9.66 23.03 -7.93
CA TRP A 142 8.36 22.41 -7.73
C TRP A 142 8.46 21.36 -6.62
N SER A 143 7.37 21.19 -5.89
CA SER A 143 7.21 20.21 -4.83
C SER A 143 5.85 19.55 -5.01
N TRP A 144 5.82 18.23 -5.03
CA TRP A 144 4.60 17.46 -5.09
C TRP A 144 4.68 16.36 -4.04
N ILE A 145 3.55 16.09 -3.38
CA ILE A 145 3.37 14.92 -2.54
C ILE A 145 2.17 14.19 -3.13
N GLY A 146 2.38 12.96 -3.55
CA GLY A 146 1.27 12.11 -3.88
C GLY A 146 1.67 10.65 -3.88
N GLY A 147 0.62 9.82 -3.89
CA GLY A 147 0.73 8.38 -3.75
C GLY A 147 0.48 7.90 -2.33
N PHE A 148 0.24 6.60 -2.24
CA PHE A 148 0.08 5.89 -0.99
C PHE A 148 1.45 5.53 -0.43
N ALA A 149 1.82 6.18 0.67
CA ALA A 149 3.05 5.85 1.37
C ALA A 149 2.81 4.73 2.38
N LEU A 150 3.83 3.88 2.54
CA LEU A 150 3.82 2.85 3.55
C LEU A 150 4.95 3.10 4.56
N PRO A 151 4.63 3.38 5.84
CA PRO A 151 5.66 3.74 6.81
C PRO A 151 6.64 2.60 7.08
N THR A 152 7.89 2.97 7.34
CA THR A 152 8.96 2.02 7.68
C THR A 152 8.98 1.63 9.16
N ASP A 153 8.37 2.43 10.04
CA ASP A 153 8.45 2.22 11.50
C ASP A 153 9.90 2.01 11.97
N LEU A 154 10.69 3.09 11.86
CA LEU A 154 12.15 3.05 12.05
C LEU A 154 12.55 2.58 13.45
N THR A 155 11.74 2.89 14.46
CA THR A 155 11.99 2.53 15.87
C THR A 155 11.66 1.08 16.20
N ALA A 156 10.91 0.37 15.34
CA ALA A 156 10.60 -1.04 15.51
C ALA A 156 11.76 -1.91 14.97
N ASP A 157 12.93 -1.84 15.59
CA ASP A 157 14.11 -2.62 15.21
C ASP A 157 14.36 -3.80 16.16
N THR A 158 15.36 -4.65 15.84
CA THR A 158 15.71 -5.83 16.65
C THR A 158 16.18 -5.51 18.07
N SER A 159 16.53 -4.25 18.37
CA SER A 159 16.93 -3.82 19.71
C SER A 159 15.73 -3.48 20.60
N VAL A 160 14.61 -3.06 19.99
CA VAL A 160 13.35 -2.75 20.69
C VAL A 160 12.39 -3.95 20.67
N ILE A 161 12.25 -4.61 19.53
CA ILE A 161 11.39 -5.78 19.32
C ILE A 161 12.27 -6.91 18.74
N PRO A 162 12.55 -7.98 19.50
CA PRO A 162 13.49 -9.03 19.08
C PRO A 162 13.15 -9.73 17.75
N THR A 163 11.86 -9.78 17.40
CA THR A 163 11.33 -10.39 16.17
C THR A 163 11.29 -9.43 14.98
N ALA A 164 11.50 -8.12 15.20
CA ALA A 164 11.34 -7.14 14.15
C ALA A 164 12.49 -7.19 13.14
N THR A 165 12.20 -6.70 11.94
CA THR A 165 13.15 -6.65 10.83
C THR A 165 13.66 -5.23 10.62
N ASN A 166 14.87 -5.08 10.09
CA ASN A 166 15.44 -3.77 9.74
C ASN A 166 15.09 -3.32 8.30
N SER A 167 14.02 -3.86 7.73
CA SER A 167 13.60 -3.52 6.37
C SER A 167 12.86 -2.20 6.32
N TYR A 168 12.87 -1.57 5.14
CA TYR A 168 11.94 -0.49 4.84
C TYR A 168 10.51 -1.01 4.68
N LEU A 169 9.53 -0.13 4.80
CA LEU A 169 8.12 -0.40 4.49
C LEU A 169 7.50 -1.54 5.32
N LYS A 170 7.69 -1.54 6.65
CA LYS A 170 7.30 -2.67 7.54
C LYS A 170 5.79 -2.90 7.69
N ARG A 171 4.96 -1.89 7.39
CA ARG A 171 3.49 -1.95 7.55
C ARG A 171 2.74 -2.63 6.41
N GLY A 172 3.44 -3.22 5.44
CA GLY A 172 2.83 -3.87 4.30
C GLY A 172 3.72 -4.96 3.71
N VAL A 173 3.08 -5.97 3.16
CA VAL A 173 3.73 -7.10 2.51
C VAL A 173 3.11 -7.30 1.14
N VAL A 174 3.96 -7.40 0.12
CA VAL A 174 3.53 -7.72 -1.24
C VAL A 174 3.61 -9.23 -1.43
N ILE A 175 2.52 -9.83 -1.88
CA ILE A 175 2.46 -11.23 -2.31
C ILE A 175 2.36 -11.25 -3.83
N GLU A 176 3.36 -11.85 -4.45
CA GLU A 176 3.40 -12.05 -5.88
C GLU A 176 2.85 -13.42 -6.26
N SER A 177 1.97 -13.46 -7.26
CA SER A 177 1.52 -14.72 -7.84
C SER A 177 1.23 -14.59 -9.32
N LEU A 178 1.41 -15.71 -10.03
CA LEU A 178 0.84 -15.89 -11.36
C LEU A 178 -0.67 -16.07 -11.12
N GLY A 179 -1.48 -15.08 -11.48
CA GLY A 179 -2.92 -15.09 -11.23
C GLY A 179 -3.59 -16.34 -11.82
N ALA A 180 -4.82 -16.63 -11.40
CA ALA A 180 -5.56 -17.74 -12.00
C ALA A 180 -5.96 -17.39 -13.44
N GLY A 181 -5.11 -17.76 -14.41
CA GLY A 181 -5.43 -17.67 -15.83
C GLY A 181 -6.58 -18.60 -16.22
N ALA A 182 -7.32 -18.21 -17.26
CA ALA A 182 -8.24 -19.10 -17.97
C ALA A 182 -7.46 -20.20 -18.71
#